data_AF-A0A2H6FXY0-F1
#
_entry.id   AF-A0A2H6FXY0-F1
#
_cell.length_a   1.000
_cell.length_b   1.000
_cell.length_c   1.000
_cell.angle_alpha   90.00
_cell.angle_beta   90.00
_cell.angle_gamma   90.00
#
_symmetry.space_group_name_H-M   'P 1'
#
loop_
_entity.id
_entity.type
_entity.pdbx_description
1 polymer ?
#
loop_
_entity_poly.entity_id
_entity_poly.type
_entity_poly.pdbx_seq_one_letter_code
_entity_poly.pdbx_strand_id
1 'polypeptide(L)'
;MYNHTIDFLTAKGFVHYEISNFSMPGYFCRHNLNYWDRGEYYGAGLGAHSFINGRRSYNTGDLEHYIQSLSKNELPVEGSEVITADKALLETFFLGLRKTEGINLEKLSASYGEDIQKVYEKQIRELQRAGLIETYSSSRGFGTSRVTSSGNNRMRLTRQGILLSNEVFIRFM
;
A
#
# COMPACT_ATOMS: atom_id res chain seq x y z
N MET A 1 -14.44 14.61 13.31
CA MET A 1 -14.57 14.71 11.85
C MET A 1 -14.37 13.35 11.17
N TYR A 2 -13.18 12.75 11.21
CA TYR A 2 -12.88 11.53 10.44
C TYR A 2 -13.77 10.31 10.74
N ASN A 3 -13.98 9.97 12.03
CA ASN A 3 -14.90 8.88 12.40
C ASN A 3 -16.33 9.10 11.91
N HIS A 4 -16.82 10.34 11.97
CA HIS A 4 -18.15 10.67 11.48
C HIS A 4 -18.25 10.46 9.96
N THR A 5 -17.21 10.80 9.20
CA THR A 5 -17.15 10.52 7.75
C THR A 5 -17.23 9.02 7.46
N ILE A 6 -16.50 8.19 8.21
CA ILE A 6 -16.59 6.72 8.09
C ILE A 6 -18.03 6.27 8.32
N ASP A 7 -18.63 6.64 9.45
CA ASP A 7 -19.98 6.18 9.82
C ASP A 7 -21.03 6.65 8.82
N PHE A 8 -20.97 7.93 8.43
CA PHE A 8 -21.91 8.52 7.50
C PHE A 8 -21.84 7.84 6.12
N LEU A 9 -20.65 7.71 5.53
CA LEU A 9 -20.52 7.15 4.18
C LEU A 9 -20.81 5.65 4.15
N THR A 10 -20.36 4.90 5.16
CA THR A 10 -20.68 3.46 5.26
C THR A 10 -22.17 3.21 5.45
N ALA A 11 -22.85 4.03 6.26
CA ALA A 11 -24.32 3.98 6.39
C ALA A 11 -25.06 4.33 5.08
N LYS A 12 -24.40 5.03 4.15
CA LYS A 12 -24.93 5.34 2.81
C LYS A 12 -24.53 4.30 1.75
N GLY A 13 -23.90 3.19 2.15
CA GLY A 13 -23.54 2.08 1.26
C GLY A 13 -22.18 2.22 0.57
N PHE A 14 -21.38 3.23 0.93
CA PHE A 14 -20.00 3.32 0.45
C PHE A 14 -19.10 2.35 1.22
N VAL A 15 -18.13 1.78 0.52
CA VAL A 15 -17.09 0.93 1.10
C VAL A 15 -15.87 1.79 1.38
N HIS A 16 -15.41 1.78 2.64
CA HIS A 16 -14.11 2.32 3.02
C HIS A 16 -13.03 1.32 2.58
N TYR A 17 -12.46 1.49 1.39
CA TYR A 17 -11.55 0.49 0.81
C TYR A 17 -10.07 0.81 1.09
N GLU A 18 -9.76 2.06 1.43
CA GLU A 18 -8.43 2.50 1.88
C GLU A 18 -8.55 3.71 2.80
N ILE A 19 -7.51 4.02 3.59
CA ILE A 19 -7.49 5.07 4.62
C ILE A 19 -8.22 6.34 4.19
N SER A 20 -7.92 6.93 3.05
CA SER A 20 -8.44 8.27 2.72
C SER A 20 -9.66 8.29 1.79
N ASN A 21 -10.07 7.16 1.22
CA ASN A 21 -11.12 7.14 0.19
C ASN A 21 -12.19 6.07 0.41
N PHE A 22 -13.37 6.43 -0.11
CA PHE A 22 -14.57 5.63 -0.11
C PHE A 22 -15.09 5.54 -1.54
N SER A 23 -15.75 4.44 -1.88
CA SER A 23 -16.44 4.34 -3.17
C SER A 23 -17.65 3.43 -3.05
N MET A 24 -18.55 3.53 -4.03
CA MET A 24 -19.59 2.53 -4.18
C MET A 24 -18.95 1.16 -4.51
N PRO A 25 -19.55 0.04 -4.09
CA PRO A 25 -19.05 -1.29 -4.44
C PRO A 25 -18.79 -1.42 -5.95
N GLY A 26 -17.58 -1.85 -6.32
CA GLY A 26 -17.17 -2.01 -7.72
C GLY A 26 -16.55 -0.77 -8.38
N TYR A 27 -16.53 0.38 -7.70
CA TYR A 27 -15.96 1.64 -8.21
C TYR A 27 -14.67 2.04 -7.48
N PHE A 28 -13.90 1.06 -7.02
CA PHE A 28 -12.62 1.31 -6.35
C PHE A 28 -11.63 1.99 -7.32
N CYS A 29 -10.91 3.01 -6.84
CA CYS A 29 -9.89 3.67 -7.66
C CYS A 29 -8.76 2.68 -8.01
N ARG A 30 -8.68 2.31 -9.29
CA ARG A 30 -7.66 1.38 -9.80
C ARG A 30 -6.24 1.89 -9.58
N HIS A 31 -6.01 3.19 -9.75
CA HIS A 31 -4.70 3.79 -9.55
C HIS A 31 -4.25 3.69 -8.08
N ASN A 32 -5.12 4.04 -7.13
CA ASN A 32 -4.81 3.94 -5.70
C ASN A 32 -4.53 2.50 -5.32
N LEU A 33 -5.39 1.55 -5.73
CA LEU A 33 -5.18 0.13 -5.43
C LEU A 33 -3.86 -0.37 -6.00
N ASN A 34 -3.56 -0.08 -7.27
CA ASN A 34 -2.28 -0.44 -7.88
C ASN A 34 -1.10 0.12 -7.08
N TYR A 35 -1.15 1.38 -6.67
CA TYR A 35 -0.09 1.99 -5.88
C TYR A 35 0.06 1.34 -4.49
N TRP A 36 -1.05 1.05 -3.81
CA TRP A 36 -1.05 0.37 -2.51
C TRP A 36 -0.62 -1.10 -2.60
N ASP A 37 -0.80 -1.73 -3.76
CA ASP A 37 -0.33 -3.08 -4.08
C ASP A 37 1.12 -3.13 -4.57
N ARG A 38 1.84 -2.00 -4.58
CA ARG A 38 3.19 -1.88 -5.19
C ARG A 38 3.20 -2.33 -6.65
N GLY A 39 2.10 -2.14 -7.34
CA GLY A 39 1.99 -2.38 -8.77
C GLY A 39 2.80 -1.35 -9.55
N GLU A 40 3.15 -1.73 -10.76
CA GLU A 40 3.94 -0.91 -11.66
C GLU A 40 3.13 0.26 -12.24
N TYR A 41 3.80 1.38 -12.51
CA TYR A 41 3.18 2.55 -13.13
C TYR A 41 4.22 3.44 -13.81
N TYR A 42 3.75 4.16 -14.83
CA TYR A 42 4.51 5.21 -15.51
C TYR A 42 4.06 6.59 -15.04
N GLY A 43 5.02 7.43 -14.69
CA GLY A 43 4.83 8.86 -14.43
C GLY A 43 5.12 9.68 -15.68
N ALA A 44 4.15 10.47 -16.09
CA ALA A 44 4.30 11.45 -17.15
C ALA A 44 4.10 12.85 -16.58
N GLY A 45 4.92 13.80 -17.03
CA GLY A 45 4.91 15.19 -16.55
C GLY A 45 6.12 15.57 -15.71
N LEU A 46 6.22 16.87 -15.45
CA LEU A 46 7.23 17.49 -14.60
C LEU A 46 7.19 16.89 -13.19
N GLY A 47 8.34 16.48 -12.65
CA GLY A 47 8.44 15.88 -11.31
C GLY A 47 7.72 14.53 -11.15
N ALA A 48 7.21 13.92 -12.23
CA ALA A 48 6.45 12.68 -12.13
C ALA A 48 7.36 11.49 -11.79
N HIS A 49 6.85 10.59 -10.94
CA HIS A 49 7.54 9.36 -10.57
C HIS A 49 7.03 8.16 -11.38
N SER A 50 7.92 7.22 -11.69
CA SER A 50 7.58 5.92 -12.25
C SER A 50 8.10 4.80 -11.34
N PHE A 51 7.45 3.65 -11.37
CA PHE A 51 7.92 2.42 -10.72
C PHE A 51 7.74 1.23 -11.66
N ILE A 52 8.85 0.72 -12.21
CA ILE A 52 8.87 -0.36 -13.21
C ILE A 52 10.04 -1.29 -12.90
N ASN A 53 9.84 -2.60 -12.94
CA ASN A 53 10.85 -3.65 -12.74
C ASN A 53 11.68 -3.44 -11.45
N GLY A 54 11.02 -3.07 -10.35
CA GLY A 54 11.70 -2.81 -9.07
C GLY A 54 12.58 -1.56 -9.06
N ARG A 55 12.49 -0.69 -10.07
CA ARG A 55 13.19 0.59 -10.14
C ARG A 55 12.21 1.74 -10.02
N ARG A 56 12.49 2.67 -9.12
CA ARG A 56 11.79 3.95 -9.00
C ARG A 56 12.60 5.02 -9.72
N SER A 57 11.98 5.74 -10.65
CA SER A 57 12.59 6.90 -11.31
C SER A 57 11.71 8.13 -11.16
N TYR A 58 12.29 9.31 -11.38
CA TYR A 58 11.56 10.56 -11.37
C TYR A 58 12.04 11.47 -12.49
N ASN A 59 11.06 12.15 -13.10
CA ASN A 59 11.33 13.21 -14.05
C ASN A 59 11.82 14.45 -13.32
N THR A 60 12.57 15.29 -14.02
CA THR A 60 13.07 16.53 -13.42
C THR A 60 11.93 17.42 -12.92
N GLY A 61 12.18 18.10 -11.81
CA GLY A 61 11.31 19.17 -11.29
C GLY A 61 11.53 20.52 -11.97
N ASP A 62 12.61 20.66 -12.75
CA ASP A 62 12.95 21.89 -13.47
C ASP A 62 12.18 21.96 -14.80
N LEU A 63 11.34 22.99 -14.95
CA LEU A 63 10.47 23.13 -16.11
C LEU A 63 11.26 23.35 -17.41
N GLU A 64 12.35 24.11 -17.35
CA GLU A 64 13.15 24.42 -18.51
C GLU A 64 13.88 23.17 -19.01
N HIS A 65 14.54 22.45 -18.11
CA HIS A 65 15.17 21.16 -18.41
C HIS A 65 14.14 20.17 -18.97
N TYR A 66 12.97 20.05 -18.33
CA TYR A 66 11.91 19.14 -18.79
C TYR A 66 11.50 19.41 -20.24
N ILE A 67 11.23 20.67 -20.59
CA ILE A 67 10.84 21.06 -21.96
C ILE A 67 11.99 20.82 -22.94
N GLN A 68 13.23 21.18 -22.55
CA GLN A 68 14.40 21.00 -23.40
C GLN A 68 14.67 19.53 -23.71
N SER A 69 14.64 18.62 -22.73
CA SER A 69 14.80 17.17 -22.96
C SER A 69 13.75 16.65 -23.93
N LEU A 70 12.48 16.99 -23.72
CA LEU A 70 11.40 16.53 -24.58
C LEU A 70 11.53 17.08 -26.02
N SER A 71 11.97 18.33 -26.18
CA SER A 71 12.24 18.91 -27.51
C SER A 71 13.31 18.17 -28.30
N LYS A 72 14.21 17.46 -27.60
CA LYS A 72 15.29 16.63 -28.18
C LYS A 72 14.89 15.15 -28.32
N ASN A 73 13.63 14.81 -28.01
CA ASN A 73 13.12 13.45 -27.95
C ASN A 73 13.85 12.56 -26.92
N GLU A 74 14.31 13.18 -25.83
CA GLU A 74 14.97 12.53 -24.70
C GLU A 74 14.00 12.42 -23.51
N LEU A 75 14.12 11.37 -22.71
CA LEU A 75 13.33 11.23 -21.50
C LEU A 75 13.85 12.20 -20.42
N PRO A 76 12.99 12.98 -19.76
CA PRO A 76 13.40 14.00 -18.77
C PRO A 76 13.68 13.38 -17.39
N VAL A 77 14.27 12.18 -17.33
CA VAL A 77 14.55 11.45 -16.08
C VAL A 77 15.76 12.07 -15.38
N GLU A 78 15.55 12.63 -14.19
CA GLU A 78 16.61 13.24 -13.39
C GLU A 78 17.34 12.22 -12.51
N GLY A 79 16.61 11.22 -12.01
CA GLY A 79 17.21 10.19 -11.17
C GLY A 79 16.43 8.88 -11.10
N SER A 80 17.10 7.85 -10.60
CA SER A 80 16.45 6.57 -10.29
C SER A 80 17.15 5.84 -9.14
N GLU A 81 16.39 5.00 -8.45
CA GLU A 81 16.89 4.03 -7.46
C GLU A 81 16.38 2.63 -7.77
N VAL A 82 17.21 1.61 -7.52
CA VAL A 82 16.77 0.22 -7.49
C VAL A 82 16.29 -0.09 -6.06
N ILE A 83 15.10 -0.65 -5.94
CA ILE A 83 14.52 -1.00 -4.66
C ILE A 83 15.05 -2.39 -4.25
N THR A 84 15.77 -2.44 -3.13
CA THR A 84 16.28 -3.70 -2.57
C THR A 84 15.13 -4.55 -2.01
N ALA A 85 15.39 -5.84 -1.78
CA ALA A 85 14.39 -6.74 -1.17
C ALA A 85 13.89 -6.18 0.18
N ASP A 86 14.79 -5.73 1.06
CA ASP A 86 14.43 -5.16 2.36
C ASP A 86 13.55 -3.92 2.21
N LYS A 87 13.95 -2.96 1.36
CA LYS A 87 13.11 -1.77 1.08
C LYS A 87 11.75 -2.18 0.53
N ALA A 88 11.71 -3.17 -0.35
CA ALA A 88 10.48 -3.68 -0.92
C ALA A 88 9.55 -4.28 0.15
N LEU A 89 10.11 -4.96 1.17
CA LEU A 89 9.35 -5.53 2.27
C LEU A 89 8.71 -4.42 3.10
N LEU A 90 9.52 -3.43 3.50
CA LEU A 90 9.08 -2.25 4.25
C LEU A 90 7.99 -1.47 3.50
N GLU A 91 8.19 -1.24 2.21
CA GLU A 91 7.18 -0.61 1.35
C GLU A 91 5.88 -1.40 1.31
N THR A 92 5.94 -2.74 1.36
CA THR A 92 4.73 -3.57 1.32
C THR A 92 3.91 -3.42 2.59
N PHE A 93 4.56 -3.30 3.75
CA PHE A 93 3.87 -2.93 4.99
C PHE A 93 3.29 -1.51 4.91
N PHE A 94 4.12 -0.53 4.53
CA PHE A 94 3.74 0.88 4.50
C PHE A 94 2.58 1.16 3.54
N LEU A 95 2.61 0.59 2.34
CA LEU A 95 1.61 0.82 1.30
C LEU A 95 0.40 -0.09 1.47
N GLY A 96 0.61 -1.37 1.76
CA GLY A 96 -0.45 -2.36 1.82
C GLY A 96 -1.40 -2.17 3.01
N LEU A 97 -0.89 -1.71 4.17
CA LEU A 97 -1.72 -1.40 5.34
C LEU A 97 -2.62 -0.17 5.14
N ARG A 98 -2.43 0.59 4.06
CA ARG A 98 -3.35 1.69 3.69
C ARG A 98 -4.69 1.17 3.19
N LYS A 99 -4.74 -0.07 2.69
CA LYS A 99 -6.00 -0.72 2.32
C LYS A 99 -6.71 -1.23 3.56
N THR A 100 -8.03 -1.13 3.60
CA THR A 100 -8.81 -1.68 4.74
C THR A 100 -8.82 -3.20 4.78
N GLU A 101 -8.50 -3.88 3.67
CA GLU A 101 -8.20 -5.32 3.69
C GLU A 101 -6.80 -5.65 4.22
N GLY A 102 -5.92 -4.64 4.32
CA GLY A 102 -4.55 -4.75 4.77
C GLY A 102 -3.68 -5.64 3.88
N ILE A 103 -2.70 -6.32 4.48
CA ILE A 103 -1.72 -7.18 3.79
C ILE A 103 -2.01 -8.66 4.01
N ASN A 104 -1.63 -9.49 3.04
CA ASN A 104 -1.64 -10.95 3.16
C ASN A 104 -0.25 -11.42 3.60
N LEU A 105 -0.15 -11.88 4.85
CA LEU A 105 1.10 -12.31 5.47
C LEU A 105 1.64 -13.60 4.84
N GLU A 106 0.78 -14.55 4.46
CA GLU A 106 1.20 -15.79 3.81
C GLU A 106 1.81 -15.53 2.43
N LYS A 107 1.16 -14.69 1.62
CA LYS A 107 1.67 -14.28 0.30
C LYS A 107 3.00 -13.55 0.45
N LEU A 108 3.12 -12.70 1.47
CA LEU A 108 4.36 -11.98 1.76
C LEU A 108 5.46 -12.96 2.16
N SER A 109 5.20 -13.87 3.08
CA SER A 109 6.14 -14.93 3.48
C SER A 109 6.63 -15.76 2.29
N ALA A 110 5.72 -16.18 1.42
CA ALA A 110 6.07 -16.93 0.22
C ALA A 110 6.96 -16.15 -0.76
N SER A 111 6.74 -14.84 -0.88
CA SER A 111 7.50 -13.97 -1.80
C SER A 111 8.91 -13.66 -1.29
N TYR A 112 9.09 -13.66 0.04
CA TYR A 112 10.36 -13.32 0.70
C TYR A 112 11.15 -14.55 1.18
N GLY A 113 10.53 -15.74 1.18
CA GLY A 113 11.19 -16.98 1.63
C GLY A 113 11.37 -17.09 3.14
N GLU A 114 10.70 -16.22 3.91
CA GLU A 114 10.78 -16.16 5.37
C GLU A 114 9.39 -16.10 5.99
N ASP A 115 9.22 -16.60 7.21
CA ASP A 115 7.97 -16.44 7.94
C ASP A 115 7.86 -15.02 8.51
N ILE A 116 7.26 -14.12 7.73
CA ILE A 116 7.11 -12.70 8.07
C ILE A 116 6.33 -12.50 9.38
N GLN A 117 5.35 -13.36 9.66
CA GLN A 117 4.59 -13.27 10.90
C GLN A 117 5.48 -13.54 12.11
N LYS A 118 6.43 -14.47 11.98
CA LYS A 118 7.44 -14.76 13.00
C LYS A 118 8.50 -13.66 13.10
N VAL A 119 8.99 -13.16 11.96
CA VAL A 119 10.00 -12.07 11.92
C VAL A 119 9.50 -10.83 12.66
N TYR A 120 8.23 -10.45 12.45
CA TYR A 120 7.62 -9.28 13.08
C TYR A 120 6.70 -9.62 14.26
N GLU A 121 6.87 -10.79 14.88
CA GLU A 121 5.95 -11.28 15.92
C GLU A 121 5.80 -10.28 17.08
N LYS A 122 6.92 -9.71 17.53
CA LYS A 122 6.94 -8.74 18.63
C LYS A 122 6.12 -7.50 18.28
N GLN A 123 6.40 -6.89 17.12
CA GLN A 123 5.74 -5.69 16.62
C GLN A 123 4.24 -5.92 16.45
N ILE A 124 3.87 -7.04 15.82
CA ILE A 124 2.48 -7.41 15.60
C ILE A 124 1.75 -7.55 16.95
N ARG A 125 2.33 -8.29 17.91
CA ARG A 125 1.71 -8.47 19.25
C ARG A 125 1.55 -7.14 19.99
N GLU A 126 2.54 -6.25 19.95
CA GLU A 126 2.46 -4.93 20.58
C GLU A 126 1.34 -4.08 19.97
N LEU A 127 1.26 -4.01 18.65
CA LEU A 127 0.24 -3.24 17.93
C LEU A 127 -1.17 -3.83 18.13
N GLN A 128 -1.29 -5.16 18.20
CA GLN A 128 -2.56 -5.82 18.53
C GLN A 128 -3.00 -5.51 19.96
N ARG A 129 -2.10 -5.56 20.94
CA ARG A 129 -2.41 -5.18 22.33
C ARG A 129 -2.83 -3.72 22.44
N ALA A 130 -2.25 -2.84 21.63
CA ALA A 130 -2.64 -1.45 21.53
C ALA A 130 -3.95 -1.23 20.73
N GLY A 131 -4.55 -2.27 20.18
CA GLY A 131 -5.79 -2.20 19.39
C GLY A 131 -5.62 -1.49 18.05
N LEU A 132 -4.40 -1.36 17.53
CA LEU A 132 -4.11 -0.62 16.29
C LEU A 132 -4.16 -1.51 15.04
N ILE A 133 -3.90 -2.80 15.19
CA ILE A 133 -4.03 -3.77 14.10
C ILE A 133 -4.83 -4.98 14.56
N GLU A 134 -5.34 -5.72 13.59
CA GLU A 134 -5.92 -7.04 13.81
C GLU A 134 -5.48 -8.00 12.71
N THR A 135 -5.44 -9.30 13.06
CA THR A 135 -5.22 -10.37 12.10
C THR A 135 -6.48 -11.21 11.94
N TYR A 136 -6.77 -11.65 10.73
CA TYR A 136 -7.99 -12.37 10.41
C TYR A 136 -7.78 -13.30 9.22
N SER A 137 -8.59 -14.35 9.15
CA SER A 137 -8.66 -15.24 7.99
C SER A 137 -9.54 -14.62 6.91
N SER A 138 -9.01 -14.47 5.70
CA SER A 138 -9.82 -14.18 4.52
C SER A 138 -9.43 -15.04 3.33
N SER A 139 -10.44 -15.58 2.66
CA SER A 139 -10.29 -16.31 1.40
C SER A 139 -10.37 -15.40 0.17
N ARG A 140 -10.62 -14.09 0.34
CA ARG A 140 -10.80 -13.12 -0.75
C ARG A 140 -10.10 -11.78 -0.45
N GLY A 141 -9.38 -11.25 -1.44
CA GLY A 141 -9.03 -9.83 -1.50
C GLY A 141 -10.02 -9.08 -2.40
N PHE A 142 -9.98 -7.74 -2.39
CA PHE A 142 -10.69 -6.96 -3.40
C PHE A 142 -10.20 -7.35 -4.81
N GLY A 143 -10.99 -8.16 -5.53
CA GLY A 143 -10.74 -8.50 -6.93
C GLY A 143 -9.87 -9.74 -7.22
N THR A 144 -9.62 -10.64 -6.27
CA THR A 144 -8.91 -11.90 -6.57
C THR A 144 -9.61 -13.16 -6.04
N SER A 145 -9.56 -14.22 -6.86
CA SER A 145 -10.20 -15.52 -6.63
C SER A 145 -9.43 -16.36 -5.60
N ARG A 146 -10.18 -16.93 -4.66
CA ARG A 146 -9.91 -18.01 -3.69
C ARG A 146 -8.45 -18.32 -3.32
N VAL A 147 -8.14 -18.18 -2.03
CA VAL A 147 -7.10 -19.00 -1.35
C VAL A 147 -7.73 -19.79 -0.21
N THR A 148 -7.31 -21.05 -0.10
CA THR A 148 -7.74 -22.08 0.85
C THR A 148 -6.62 -22.37 1.84
N SER A 149 -6.67 -21.76 3.03
CA SER A 149 -5.85 -22.15 4.19
C SER A 149 -6.58 -21.77 5.48
N SER A 150 -6.61 -22.66 6.47
CA SER A 150 -7.13 -22.37 7.81
C SER A 150 -6.03 -21.68 8.64
N GLY A 151 -6.03 -20.35 8.64
CA GLY A 151 -5.10 -19.52 9.42
C GLY A 151 -5.45 -18.04 9.27
N ASN A 152 -5.10 -17.21 10.26
CA ASN A 152 -5.22 -15.75 10.13
C ASN A 152 -4.16 -15.25 9.14
N ASN A 153 -4.50 -15.24 7.85
CA ASN A 153 -3.56 -14.96 6.76
C ASN A 153 -3.44 -13.47 6.41
N ARG A 154 -4.28 -12.61 6.98
CA ARG A 154 -4.24 -11.16 6.73
C ARG A 154 -4.03 -10.35 8.00
N MET A 155 -3.41 -9.19 7.83
CA MET A 155 -3.23 -8.17 8.85
C MET A 155 -3.71 -6.82 8.32
N ARG A 156 -4.54 -6.10 9.09
CA ARG A 156 -5.03 -4.77 8.71
C ARG A 156 -5.03 -3.81 9.89
N LEU A 157 -5.14 -2.51 9.58
CA LEU A 157 -5.41 -1.49 10.59
C LEU A 157 -6.83 -1.67 11.14
N THR A 158 -6.98 -1.53 12.46
CA THR A 158 -8.30 -1.34 13.06
C THR A 158 -8.80 0.08 12.76
N ARG A 159 -10.03 0.40 13.16
CA ARG A 159 -10.53 1.77 13.08
C ARG A 159 -9.66 2.77 13.84
N GLN A 160 -9.12 2.39 15.00
CA GLN A 160 -8.16 3.22 15.74
C GLN A 160 -6.80 3.25 15.04
N GLY A 161 -6.35 2.12 14.49
CA GLY A 161 -5.13 2.02 13.70
C GLY A 161 -5.09 2.94 12.49
N ILE A 162 -6.23 3.12 11.83
CA ILE A 162 -6.36 4.06 10.70
C ILE A 162 -6.06 5.51 11.14
N LEU A 163 -6.51 5.92 12.33
CA LEU A 163 -6.24 7.26 12.86
C LEU A 163 -4.77 7.47 13.25
N LEU A 164 -4.09 6.39 13.60
CA LEU A 164 -2.68 6.36 14.03
C LEU A 164 -1.81 5.61 13.03
N SER A 165 -2.17 5.65 11.74
CA SER A 165 -1.55 4.77 10.73
C SER A 165 -0.05 4.97 10.62
N ASN A 166 0.41 6.22 10.73
CA ASN A 166 1.84 6.54 10.66
C ASN A 166 2.62 5.91 11.82
N GLU A 167 2.05 5.91 13.03
CA GLU A 167 2.64 5.25 14.20
C GLU A 167 2.73 3.75 14.01
N VAL A 168 1.74 3.15 13.34
CA VAL A 168 1.78 1.72 12.99
C VAL A 168 2.88 1.45 11.97
N PHE A 169 3.00 2.27 10.92
CA PHE A 169 3.95 2.05 9.84
C PHE A 169 5.41 2.10 10.30
N ILE A 170 5.74 3.06 11.18
CA ILE A 170 7.10 3.23 11.71
C ILE A 170 7.55 2.01 12.50
N ARG A 171 6.63 1.21 13.05
CA ARG A 171 6.99 0.00 13.82
C ARG A 171 7.53 -1.14 12.97
N PHE A 172 7.33 -1.09 11.66
CA PHE A 172 7.85 -2.09 10.73
C PHE A 172 9.14 -1.64 10.03
N MET A 173 9.50 -0.35 10.13
CA MET A 173 10.74 0.24 9.61
C MET A 173 11.93 0.00 10.55
#